data_AF-A0A3P4IKT4-F1
#
_entry.id   AF-A0A3P4IKT4-F1
#
_cell.length_a   1.000
_cell.length_b   1.000
_cell.length_c   1.000
_cell.angle_alpha   90.00
_cell.angle_beta   90.00
_cell.angle_gamma   90.00
#
_symmetry.space_group_name_H-M   'P 1'
#
loop_
_entity.id
_entity.type
_entity.pdbx_description
1 polymer ?
#
loop_
_entity_poly.entity_id
_entity_poly.type
_entity_poly.pdbx_seq_one_letter_code
_entity_poly.pdbx_strand_id
1 'polypeptide(L)'
;MTPDEIWLRLMKVNNLYGDRMLDIAQRLCAAAFVDSEALHAVGMTTAQVKPFLRFDERELDETQRWLEHPDHHLLRADDPRYPLRLRAIADYPGALLVSGDPALLHSAQLAVIGSRLHSWYGARWGKLFSETLARRGITITSGLALGIDGVAHRGALAAEGKTIAVLGNGLEQVYPRRHANLAQQIIDNGGTLVSEFPLITPPLPAHFPRRNRIISGLSLGVLVIEAALRSGSLVTVRCALEQGRDVFALPGPIGNPGSEGPHWLIKQGAVPVTSPEDIVEYWQNELAWLTDTSDSINNCADQPSVALPFPELLANVGDEVTPVDVVAERAGQSVPVTVAQLLELELAGWIAAVPGGYVRLRRASHVRRTHVFV
;
A
#
# COMPACT_ATOMS: atom_id res chain seq x y z
N MET A 1 -31.19 -17.04 -17.13
CA MET A 1 -29.82 -16.50 -17.01
C MET A 1 -29.17 -17.16 -15.81
N THR A 2 -27.91 -17.57 -15.92
CA THR A 2 -27.18 -18.10 -14.76
C THR A 2 -26.80 -16.96 -13.80
N PRO A 3 -26.48 -17.23 -12.52
CA PRO A 3 -25.99 -16.19 -11.62
C PRO A 3 -24.78 -15.44 -12.19
N ASP A 4 -23.80 -16.17 -12.75
CA ASP A 4 -22.59 -15.56 -13.31
C ASP A 4 -22.90 -14.65 -14.50
N GLU A 5 -23.82 -15.06 -15.38
CA GLU A 5 -24.29 -14.23 -16.48
C GLU A 5 -24.94 -12.94 -15.97
N ILE A 6 -25.79 -13.01 -14.94
CA ILE A 6 -26.42 -11.82 -14.33
C ILE A 6 -25.34 -10.85 -13.85
N TRP A 7 -24.34 -11.33 -13.12
CA TRP A 7 -23.24 -10.50 -12.62
C TRP A 7 -22.41 -9.89 -13.75
N LEU A 8 -22.07 -10.65 -14.79
CA LEU A 8 -21.36 -10.16 -15.98
C LEU A 8 -22.16 -9.06 -16.70
N ARG A 9 -23.47 -9.23 -16.87
CA ARG A 9 -24.35 -8.19 -17.44
C ARG A 9 -24.41 -6.95 -16.54
N LEU A 10 -24.47 -7.11 -15.22
CA LEU A 10 -24.46 -5.99 -14.27
C LEU A 10 -23.13 -5.21 -14.30
N MET A 11 -21.99 -5.84 -14.60
CA MET A 11 -20.71 -5.12 -14.75
C MET A 11 -20.73 -4.07 -15.87
N LYS A 12 -21.59 -4.24 -16.90
CA LYS A 12 -21.79 -3.26 -18.00
C LYS A 12 -22.68 -2.08 -17.59
N VAL A 13 -23.40 -2.19 -16.47
CA VAL A 13 -24.35 -1.18 -16.02
C VAL A 13 -23.61 -0.04 -15.34
N ASN A 14 -23.72 1.16 -15.91
CA ASN A 14 -23.12 2.36 -15.34
C ASN A 14 -23.85 2.79 -14.06
N ASN A 15 -23.10 3.40 -13.14
CA ASN A 15 -23.60 3.95 -11.86
C ASN A 15 -24.37 2.92 -11.02
N LEU A 16 -23.90 1.67 -11.04
CA LEU A 16 -24.39 0.59 -10.19
C LEU A 16 -23.19 -0.10 -9.52
N TYR A 17 -23.18 -0.08 -8.19
CA TYR A 17 -22.10 -0.56 -7.33
C TYR A 17 -22.65 -0.75 -5.91
N GLY A 18 -21.80 -1.27 -5.01
CA GLY A 18 -22.10 -1.40 -3.59
C GLY A 18 -23.29 -2.31 -3.29
N ASP A 19 -23.92 -2.06 -2.15
CA ASP A 19 -25.08 -2.83 -1.68
C ASP A 19 -26.24 -2.79 -2.68
N ARG A 20 -26.43 -1.65 -3.37
CA ARG A 20 -27.46 -1.54 -4.40
C ARG A 20 -27.27 -2.56 -5.53
N MET A 21 -26.03 -2.77 -5.98
CA MET A 21 -25.75 -3.76 -7.02
C MET A 21 -25.94 -5.19 -6.50
N LEU A 22 -25.51 -5.45 -5.27
CA LEU A 22 -25.64 -6.75 -4.61
C LEU A 22 -27.11 -7.14 -4.41
N ASP A 23 -27.93 -6.23 -3.89
CA ASP A 23 -29.37 -6.44 -3.70
C ASP A 23 -30.09 -6.72 -5.02
N ILE A 24 -29.76 -5.98 -6.07
CA ILE A 24 -30.30 -6.19 -7.41
C ILE A 24 -29.90 -7.58 -7.93
N ALA A 25 -28.61 -7.94 -7.82
CA ALA A 25 -28.13 -9.25 -8.28
C ALA A 25 -28.86 -10.39 -7.56
N GLN A 26 -28.99 -10.32 -6.23
CA GLN A 26 -29.68 -11.35 -5.43
C GLN A 26 -31.15 -11.51 -5.83
N ARG A 27 -31.86 -10.40 -6.04
CA ARG A 27 -33.27 -10.45 -6.49
C ARG A 27 -33.41 -11.02 -7.90
N LEU A 28 -32.50 -10.67 -8.81
CA LEU A 28 -32.50 -11.20 -10.18
C LEU A 28 -32.15 -12.69 -10.22
N CYS A 29 -31.22 -13.16 -9.38
CA CYS A 29 -30.89 -14.58 -9.24
C CYS A 29 -32.06 -15.41 -8.70
N ALA A 30 -32.95 -14.81 -7.90
CA ALA A 30 -34.15 -15.46 -7.38
C ALA A 30 -35.38 -15.36 -8.32
N ALA A 31 -35.31 -14.53 -9.38
CA ALA A 31 -36.42 -14.33 -10.29
C ALA A 31 -36.55 -15.50 -11.29
N ALA A 32 -37.79 -15.87 -11.62
CA ALA A 32 -38.06 -16.92 -12.61
C ALA A 32 -37.67 -16.50 -14.04
N PHE A 33 -37.84 -15.20 -14.35
CA PHE A 33 -37.50 -14.61 -15.64
C PHE A 33 -36.83 -13.25 -15.42
N VAL A 34 -35.86 -12.92 -16.27
CA VAL A 34 -35.15 -11.64 -16.25
C VAL A 34 -35.47 -10.89 -17.53
N ASP A 35 -36.56 -10.14 -17.51
CA ASP A 35 -37.00 -9.26 -18.59
C ASP A 35 -36.98 -7.78 -18.16
N SER A 36 -37.43 -6.88 -19.04
CA SER A 36 -37.44 -5.45 -18.75
C SER A 36 -38.32 -5.09 -17.54
N GLU A 37 -39.41 -5.82 -17.31
CA GLU A 37 -40.33 -5.57 -16.20
C GLU A 37 -39.69 -5.99 -14.88
N ALA A 38 -39.08 -7.18 -14.84
CA ALA A 38 -38.32 -7.67 -13.69
C ALA A 38 -37.17 -6.72 -13.31
N LEU A 39 -36.42 -6.21 -14.30
CA LEU A 39 -35.32 -5.27 -14.06
C LEU A 39 -35.81 -3.93 -13.48
N HIS A 40 -36.95 -3.43 -13.94
CA HIS A 40 -37.58 -2.24 -13.35
C HIS A 40 -38.12 -2.51 -11.95
N ALA A 41 -38.71 -3.68 -11.70
CA ALA A 41 -39.23 -4.07 -10.39
C ALA A 41 -38.14 -4.15 -9.32
N VAL A 42 -36.90 -4.49 -9.69
CA VAL A 42 -35.75 -4.48 -8.77
C VAL A 42 -35.09 -3.09 -8.64
N GLY A 43 -35.63 -2.04 -9.27
CA GLY A 43 -35.19 -0.67 -9.10
C GLY A 43 -34.09 -0.21 -10.08
N MET A 44 -33.92 -0.89 -11.22
CA MET A 44 -33.07 -0.39 -12.30
C MET A 44 -33.79 0.69 -13.12
N THR A 45 -33.07 1.76 -13.45
CA THR A 45 -33.59 2.81 -14.34
C THR A 45 -33.56 2.35 -15.79
N THR A 46 -34.31 3.00 -16.68
CA THR A 46 -34.31 2.66 -18.12
C THR A 46 -32.91 2.77 -18.76
N ALA A 47 -32.09 3.70 -18.27
CA ALA A 47 -30.70 3.85 -18.69
C ALA A 47 -29.79 2.68 -18.24
N GLN A 48 -30.17 1.96 -17.17
CA GLN A 48 -29.47 0.78 -16.65
C GLN A 48 -29.99 -0.52 -17.28
N VAL A 49 -31.30 -0.61 -17.56
CA VAL A 49 -31.93 -1.77 -18.22
C VAL A 49 -31.36 -2.00 -19.62
N LYS A 50 -31.19 -0.93 -20.40
CA LYS A 50 -30.70 -1.01 -21.78
C LYS A 50 -29.32 -1.70 -21.92
N PRO A 51 -28.26 -1.30 -21.19
CA PRO A 51 -26.96 -1.98 -21.28
C PRO A 51 -26.98 -3.41 -20.72
N PHE A 52 -27.83 -3.71 -19.73
CA PHE A 52 -27.98 -5.06 -19.19
C PHE A 52 -28.57 -6.04 -20.24
N LEU A 53 -29.67 -5.63 -20.89
CA LEU A 53 -30.34 -6.47 -21.90
C LEU A 53 -29.60 -6.51 -23.25
N ARG A 54 -28.83 -5.46 -23.58
CA ARG A 54 -28.02 -5.39 -24.82
C ARG A 54 -26.59 -5.89 -24.65
N PHE A 55 -26.30 -6.61 -23.56
CA PHE A 55 -25.00 -7.25 -23.42
C PHE A 55 -24.77 -8.19 -24.61
N ASP A 56 -23.59 -8.12 -25.22
CA ASP A 56 -23.28 -8.91 -26.41
C ASP A 56 -23.10 -10.38 -26.02
N GLU A 57 -23.89 -11.27 -26.62
CA GLU A 57 -23.78 -12.72 -26.40
C GLU A 57 -22.37 -13.24 -26.76
N ARG A 58 -21.68 -12.59 -27.72
CA ARG A 58 -20.29 -12.94 -28.05
C ARG A 58 -19.33 -12.61 -26.91
N GLU A 59 -19.49 -11.45 -26.29
CA GLU A 59 -18.69 -11.03 -25.13
C GLU A 59 -18.94 -11.96 -23.93
N LEU A 60 -20.16 -12.46 -23.78
CA LEU A 60 -20.52 -13.43 -22.75
C LEU A 60 -19.82 -14.78 -23.00
N ASP A 61 -19.93 -15.31 -24.22
CA ASP A 61 -19.27 -16.56 -24.63
C ASP A 61 -17.74 -16.47 -24.47
N GLU A 62 -17.14 -15.35 -24.87
CA GLU A 62 -15.69 -15.11 -24.73
C GLU A 62 -15.28 -15.03 -23.26
N THR A 63 -16.10 -14.40 -22.42
CA THR A 63 -15.85 -14.34 -20.97
C THR A 63 -15.98 -15.72 -20.32
N GLN A 64 -16.97 -16.52 -20.71
CA GLN A 64 -17.12 -17.89 -20.21
C GLN A 64 -15.94 -18.78 -20.60
N ARG A 65 -15.49 -18.73 -21.86
CA ARG A 65 -14.28 -19.44 -22.30
C ARG A 65 -13.03 -18.98 -21.55
N TRP A 66 -12.92 -17.68 -21.28
CA TRP A 66 -11.81 -17.15 -20.50
C TRP A 66 -11.82 -17.68 -19.06
N LEU A 67 -12.99 -17.83 -18.45
CA LEU A 67 -13.18 -18.41 -17.10
C LEU A 67 -12.96 -19.93 -17.03
N GLU A 68 -12.84 -20.64 -18.16
CA GLU A 68 -12.46 -22.06 -18.17
C GLU A 68 -10.98 -22.27 -17.79
N HIS A 69 -10.15 -21.23 -17.88
CA HIS A 69 -8.75 -21.31 -17.46
C HIS A 69 -8.65 -21.36 -15.93
N PRO A 70 -7.81 -22.25 -15.35
CA PRO A 70 -7.77 -22.46 -13.90
C PRO A 70 -7.36 -21.23 -13.08
N ASP A 71 -6.54 -20.35 -13.66
CA ASP A 71 -6.07 -19.10 -13.01
C ASP A 71 -7.01 -17.90 -13.24
N HIS A 72 -8.17 -18.11 -13.88
CA HIS A 72 -9.13 -17.06 -14.17
C HIS A 72 -10.38 -17.21 -13.31
N HIS A 73 -10.82 -16.11 -12.71
CA HIS A 73 -11.90 -16.14 -11.74
C HIS A 73 -12.85 -14.96 -11.90
N LEU A 74 -14.14 -15.23 -11.67
CA LEU A 74 -15.16 -14.24 -11.41
C LEU A 74 -15.41 -14.22 -9.90
N LEU A 75 -15.04 -13.14 -9.22
CA LEU A 75 -15.33 -12.93 -7.81
C LEU A 75 -16.52 -11.98 -7.66
N ARG A 76 -17.64 -12.53 -7.24
CA ARG A 76 -18.91 -11.81 -7.04
C ARG A 76 -18.96 -11.29 -5.60
N ALA A 77 -19.61 -10.17 -5.35
CA ALA A 77 -19.69 -9.60 -4.00
C ALA A 77 -20.47 -10.48 -3.00
N ASP A 78 -21.22 -11.47 -3.50
CA ASP A 78 -21.89 -12.52 -2.72
C ASP A 78 -21.01 -13.76 -2.46
N ASP A 79 -19.81 -13.83 -3.05
CA ASP A 79 -18.86 -14.92 -2.87
C ASP A 79 -18.03 -14.72 -1.58
N PRO A 80 -17.88 -15.74 -0.72
CA PRO A 80 -17.00 -15.68 0.45
C PRO A 80 -15.54 -15.31 0.13
N ARG A 81 -15.07 -15.58 -1.10
CA ARG A 81 -13.73 -15.22 -1.57
C ARG A 81 -13.59 -13.74 -1.89
N TYR A 82 -14.67 -12.97 -1.94
CA TYR A 82 -14.60 -11.53 -2.22
C TYR A 82 -13.91 -10.78 -1.06
N PRO A 83 -12.95 -9.89 -1.34
CA PRO A 83 -12.15 -9.23 -0.30
C PRO A 83 -13.00 -8.34 0.61
N LEU A 84 -13.04 -8.68 1.90
CA LEU A 84 -13.83 -7.96 2.92
C LEU A 84 -13.46 -6.47 3.01
N ARG A 85 -12.16 -6.16 2.92
CA ARG A 85 -11.65 -4.78 2.95
C ARG A 85 -12.19 -3.93 1.80
N LEU A 86 -12.30 -4.53 0.61
CA LEU A 86 -12.89 -3.87 -0.54
C LEU A 86 -14.41 -3.75 -0.40
N ARG A 87 -15.09 -4.79 0.10
CA ARG A 87 -16.54 -4.74 0.35
C ARG A 87 -16.94 -3.67 1.37
N ALA A 88 -16.03 -3.26 2.24
CA ALA A 88 -16.28 -2.21 3.23
C ALA A 88 -16.31 -0.78 2.65
N ILE A 89 -15.91 -0.56 1.38
CA ILE A 89 -15.98 0.78 0.75
C ILE A 89 -17.40 1.04 0.22
N ALA A 90 -17.88 2.28 0.27
CA ALA A 90 -19.27 2.61 -0.10
C ALA A 90 -19.66 2.21 -1.55
N ASP A 91 -18.73 2.30 -2.49
CA ASP A 91 -18.94 2.04 -3.91
C ASP A 91 -18.14 0.83 -4.44
N TYR A 92 -18.07 -0.22 -3.61
CA TYR A 92 -17.38 -1.47 -3.96
C TYR A 92 -17.91 -2.07 -5.28
N PRO A 93 -17.04 -2.63 -6.15
CA PRO A 93 -17.50 -3.24 -7.39
C PRO A 93 -18.27 -4.53 -7.10
N GLY A 94 -19.46 -4.70 -7.68
CA GLY A 94 -20.26 -5.90 -7.42
C GLY A 94 -19.65 -7.21 -7.91
N ALA A 95 -18.76 -7.15 -8.90
CA ALA A 95 -17.97 -8.30 -9.33
C ALA A 95 -16.59 -7.86 -9.83
N LEU A 96 -15.63 -8.78 -9.75
CA LEU A 96 -14.26 -8.62 -10.24
C LEU A 96 -13.90 -9.80 -11.15
N LEU A 97 -13.28 -9.51 -12.29
CA LEU A 97 -12.49 -10.49 -13.02
C LEU A 97 -11.08 -10.49 -12.46
N VAL A 98 -10.53 -11.68 -12.26
CA VAL A 98 -9.23 -11.90 -11.64
C VAL A 98 -8.44 -12.90 -12.50
N SER A 99 -7.20 -12.55 -12.83
CA SER A 99 -6.21 -13.46 -13.43
C SER A 99 -5.05 -13.63 -12.45
N GLY A 100 -4.69 -14.88 -12.14
CA GLY A 100 -3.75 -15.22 -11.07
C GLY A 100 -4.46 -15.56 -9.75
N ASP A 101 -3.72 -15.54 -8.63
CA ASP A 101 -4.23 -16.04 -7.35
C ASP A 101 -5.25 -15.09 -6.70
N PRO A 102 -6.53 -15.49 -6.51
CA PRO A 102 -7.54 -14.67 -5.86
C PRO A 102 -7.33 -14.56 -4.34
N ALA A 103 -6.61 -15.50 -3.72
CA ALA A 103 -6.33 -15.45 -2.28
C ALA A 103 -5.46 -14.23 -1.91
N LEU A 104 -4.64 -13.77 -2.85
CA LEU A 104 -3.79 -12.60 -2.67
C LEU A 104 -4.60 -11.32 -2.38
N LEU A 105 -5.87 -11.24 -2.80
CA LEU A 105 -6.73 -10.09 -2.51
C LEU A 105 -7.03 -9.89 -1.01
N HIS A 106 -6.81 -10.92 -0.18
CA HIS A 106 -6.96 -10.86 1.28
C HIS A 106 -5.68 -10.52 2.02
N SER A 107 -4.53 -10.47 1.32
CA SER A 107 -3.24 -10.21 1.97
C SER A 107 -3.14 -8.79 2.55
N ALA A 108 -2.14 -8.59 3.42
CA ALA A 108 -1.73 -7.26 3.85
C ALA A 108 -1.11 -6.52 2.65
N GLN A 109 -1.77 -5.46 2.20
CA GLN A 109 -1.44 -4.75 0.97
C GLN A 109 -1.09 -3.29 1.23
N LEU A 110 -0.04 -2.79 0.58
CA LEU A 110 0.25 -1.37 0.48
C LEU A 110 0.06 -0.91 -0.97
N ALA A 111 -0.78 0.10 -1.17
CA ALA A 111 -0.87 0.73 -2.48
C ALA A 111 0.35 1.63 -2.70
N VAL A 112 1.10 1.43 -3.78
CA VAL A 112 2.22 2.32 -4.15
C VAL A 112 1.86 3.06 -5.42
N ILE A 113 1.82 4.39 -5.34
CA ILE A 113 1.36 5.24 -6.44
C ILE A 113 2.31 6.41 -6.67
N GLY A 114 2.25 6.97 -7.88
CA GLY A 114 2.93 8.22 -8.16
C GLY A 114 2.84 8.64 -9.62
N SER A 115 3.78 9.49 -10.04
CA SER A 115 3.82 10.10 -11.36
C SER A 115 3.98 9.06 -12.47
N ARG A 116 3.30 9.30 -13.60
CA ARG A 116 3.51 8.53 -14.84
C ARG A 116 4.84 8.84 -15.53
N LEU A 117 5.43 9.99 -15.20
CA LEU A 117 6.76 10.43 -15.60
C LEU A 117 7.58 10.58 -14.32
N HIS A 118 8.19 9.48 -13.86
CA HIS A 118 8.96 9.49 -12.63
C HIS A 118 10.35 10.12 -12.84
N SER A 119 10.86 10.81 -11.82
CA SER A 119 12.27 11.19 -11.76
C SER A 119 13.17 9.99 -11.41
N TRP A 120 14.49 10.18 -11.47
CA TRP A 120 15.44 9.20 -10.91
C TRP A 120 15.21 8.99 -9.41
N TYR A 121 14.88 10.07 -8.68
CA TYR A 121 14.58 10.01 -7.26
C TYR A 121 13.36 9.11 -7.01
N GLY A 122 12.25 9.36 -7.72
CA GLY A 122 11.04 8.55 -7.62
C GLY A 122 11.27 7.08 -8.01
N ALA A 123 12.05 6.82 -9.06
CA ALA A 123 12.40 5.45 -9.46
C ALA A 123 13.24 4.73 -8.40
N ARG A 124 14.26 5.40 -7.84
CA ARG A 124 15.14 4.83 -6.80
C ARG A 124 14.36 4.48 -5.54
N TRP A 125 13.61 5.43 -5.01
CA TRP A 125 12.90 5.23 -3.74
C TRP A 125 11.65 4.37 -3.91
N GLY A 126 10.90 4.54 -5.01
CA GLY A 126 9.80 3.63 -5.33
C GLY A 126 10.24 2.17 -5.40
N LYS A 127 11.41 1.92 -6.00
CA LYS A 127 12.02 0.58 -6.03
C LYS A 127 12.40 0.10 -4.62
N LEU A 128 13.17 0.91 -3.87
CA LEU A 128 13.64 0.54 -2.53
C LEU A 128 12.48 0.22 -1.58
N PHE A 129 11.46 1.08 -1.53
CA PHE A 129 10.28 0.87 -0.69
C PHE A 129 9.54 -0.40 -1.08
N SER A 130 9.29 -0.59 -2.38
CA SER A 130 8.55 -1.76 -2.85
C SER A 130 9.32 -3.06 -2.60
N GLU A 131 10.63 -3.09 -2.87
CA GLU A 131 11.50 -4.26 -2.58
C GLU A 131 11.53 -4.60 -1.10
N THR A 132 11.71 -3.59 -0.25
CA THR A 132 11.89 -3.81 1.20
C THR A 132 10.60 -4.28 1.86
N LEU A 133 9.47 -3.69 1.50
CA LEU A 133 8.16 -4.07 2.05
C LEU A 133 7.69 -5.42 1.50
N ALA A 134 7.93 -5.68 0.21
CA ALA A 134 7.62 -6.99 -0.39
C ALA A 134 8.40 -8.12 0.27
N ARG A 135 9.69 -7.90 0.59
CA ARG A 135 10.52 -8.86 1.34
C ARG A 135 9.98 -9.15 2.75
N ARG A 136 9.26 -8.20 3.34
CA ARG A 136 8.58 -8.35 4.64
C ARG A 136 7.18 -8.97 4.52
N GLY A 137 6.79 -9.45 3.34
CA GLY A 137 5.50 -10.10 3.10
C GLY A 137 4.34 -9.15 2.80
N ILE A 138 4.59 -7.85 2.68
CA ILE A 138 3.55 -6.88 2.28
C ILE A 138 3.36 -6.98 0.77
N THR A 139 2.14 -7.25 0.33
CA THR A 139 1.81 -7.28 -1.09
C THR A 139 1.74 -5.86 -1.63
N ILE A 140 2.41 -5.60 -2.75
CA ILE A 140 2.39 -4.28 -3.39
C ILE A 140 1.21 -4.21 -4.35
N THR A 141 0.29 -3.27 -4.12
CA THR A 141 -0.87 -3.07 -5.01
C THR A 141 -0.69 -1.78 -5.80
N SER A 142 -0.89 -1.82 -7.11
CA SER A 142 -0.79 -0.62 -7.95
C SER A 142 -1.62 -0.75 -9.22
N GLY A 143 -1.58 0.28 -10.06
CA GLY A 143 -2.45 0.40 -11.21
C GLY A 143 -1.85 -0.04 -12.54
N LEU A 144 -0.65 -0.63 -12.55
CA LEU A 144 0.11 -0.97 -13.74
C LEU A 144 0.34 0.21 -14.71
N ALA A 145 0.11 1.47 -14.31
CA ALA A 145 0.34 2.61 -15.17
C ALA A 145 1.85 2.76 -15.49
N LEU A 146 2.18 3.61 -16.47
CA LEU A 146 3.56 4.03 -16.65
C LEU A 146 4.08 4.73 -15.39
N GLY A 147 5.39 4.81 -15.24
CA GLY A 147 6.01 5.52 -14.12
C GLY A 147 6.05 4.70 -12.85
N ILE A 148 5.69 5.33 -11.71
CA ILE A 148 5.87 4.75 -10.37
C ILE A 148 5.17 3.41 -10.19
N ASP A 149 3.96 3.22 -10.74
CA ASP A 149 3.25 1.94 -10.66
C ASP A 149 4.10 0.78 -11.21
N GLY A 150 4.71 0.98 -12.39
CA GLY A 150 5.61 -0.02 -12.98
C GLY A 150 6.91 -0.23 -12.17
N VAL A 151 7.43 0.83 -11.55
CA VAL A 151 8.59 0.72 -10.62
C VAL A 151 8.22 -0.12 -9.40
N ALA A 152 7.02 0.09 -8.85
CA ALA A 152 6.56 -0.60 -7.67
C ALA A 152 6.38 -2.11 -7.91
N HIS A 153 5.70 -2.49 -9.00
CA HIS A 153 5.57 -3.89 -9.40
C HIS A 153 6.93 -4.55 -9.62
N ARG A 154 7.85 -3.90 -10.35
CA ARG A 154 9.20 -4.43 -10.57
C ARG A 154 9.99 -4.56 -9.27
N GLY A 155 9.85 -3.62 -8.33
CA GLY A 155 10.46 -3.71 -7.02
C GLY A 155 9.93 -4.89 -6.21
N ALA A 156 8.61 -5.11 -6.21
CA ALA A 156 8.03 -6.28 -5.55
C ALA A 156 8.56 -7.60 -6.13
N LEU A 157 8.58 -7.71 -7.46
CA LEU A 157 9.09 -8.90 -8.17
C LEU A 157 10.59 -9.13 -7.94
N ALA A 158 11.40 -8.07 -7.88
CA ALA A 158 12.84 -8.18 -7.61
C ALA A 158 13.15 -8.69 -6.19
N ALA A 159 12.20 -8.59 -5.27
CA ALA A 159 12.29 -9.14 -3.93
C ALA A 159 11.61 -10.52 -3.80
N GLU A 160 11.21 -11.15 -4.92
CA GLU A 160 10.43 -12.39 -4.97
C GLU A 160 9.11 -12.30 -4.16
N GLY A 161 8.64 -11.08 -3.93
CA GLY A 161 7.40 -10.82 -3.24
C GLY A 161 6.20 -10.78 -4.19
N LYS A 162 5.02 -10.54 -3.62
CA LYS A 162 3.75 -10.58 -4.35
C LYS A 162 3.27 -9.17 -4.71
N THR A 163 2.58 -9.08 -5.84
CA THR A 163 2.03 -7.80 -6.30
C THR A 163 0.69 -7.97 -7.04
N ILE A 164 -0.20 -7.00 -6.86
CA ILE A 164 -1.52 -6.96 -7.49
C ILE A 164 -1.61 -5.73 -8.40
N ALA A 165 -1.92 -5.95 -9.67
CA ALA A 165 -2.21 -4.88 -10.63
C ALA A 165 -3.72 -4.77 -10.87
N VAL A 166 -4.30 -3.65 -10.43
CA VAL A 166 -5.71 -3.34 -10.70
C VAL A 166 -5.79 -2.60 -12.03
N LEU A 167 -6.54 -3.06 -13.02
CA LEU A 167 -6.62 -2.51 -14.37
C LEU A 167 -7.82 -1.57 -14.55
N GLY A 168 -7.63 -0.52 -15.36
CA GLY A 168 -8.67 0.45 -15.72
C GLY A 168 -9.45 0.05 -16.97
N ASN A 169 -9.42 -1.23 -17.33
CA ASN A 169 -9.98 -1.81 -18.54
C ASN A 169 -10.15 -3.32 -18.33
N GLY A 170 -10.76 -4.02 -19.29
CA GLY A 170 -10.93 -5.47 -19.23
C GLY A 170 -9.60 -6.25 -19.25
N LEU A 171 -9.62 -7.52 -18.82
CA LEU A 171 -8.41 -8.34 -18.70
C LEU A 171 -7.92 -8.94 -20.02
N GLU A 172 -8.68 -8.86 -21.11
CA GLU A 172 -8.25 -9.40 -22.41
C GLU A 172 -7.01 -8.67 -22.96
N GLN A 173 -6.89 -7.36 -22.71
CA GLN A 173 -5.77 -6.56 -23.18
C GLN A 173 -5.11 -5.79 -22.04
N VAL A 174 -3.81 -5.99 -21.86
CA VAL A 174 -3.04 -5.22 -20.88
C VAL A 174 -2.82 -3.79 -21.39
N TYR A 175 -3.18 -2.80 -20.55
CA TYR A 175 -2.87 -1.39 -20.79
C TYR A 175 -2.01 -0.82 -19.64
N PRO A 176 -0.92 -0.10 -19.96
CA PRO A 176 -0.41 0.21 -21.29
C PRO A 176 0.26 -1.01 -21.94
N ARG A 177 0.23 -1.11 -23.29
CA ARG A 177 0.84 -2.23 -24.03
C ARG A 177 2.32 -2.49 -23.68
N ARG A 178 3.06 -1.44 -23.31
CA ARG A 178 4.47 -1.53 -22.88
C ARG A 178 4.65 -2.35 -21.61
N HIS A 179 3.61 -2.51 -20.80
CA HIS A 179 3.62 -3.29 -19.57
C HIS A 179 3.05 -4.71 -19.77
N ALA A 180 2.82 -5.18 -21.01
CA ALA A 180 2.36 -6.55 -21.25
C ALA A 180 3.33 -7.60 -20.67
N ASN A 181 4.64 -7.41 -20.87
CA ASN A 181 5.65 -8.31 -20.28
C ASN A 181 5.67 -8.23 -18.75
N LEU A 182 5.52 -7.03 -18.18
CA LEU A 182 5.43 -6.86 -16.73
C LEU A 182 4.19 -7.54 -16.15
N ALA A 183 3.03 -7.41 -16.80
CA ALA A 183 1.81 -8.09 -16.39
C ALA A 183 1.97 -9.62 -16.40
N GLN A 184 2.63 -10.16 -17.42
CA GLN A 184 2.95 -11.59 -17.47
C GLN A 184 3.88 -11.99 -16.32
N GLN A 185 4.93 -11.21 -16.05
CA GLN A 185 5.83 -11.45 -14.91
C GLN A 185 5.08 -11.42 -13.57
N ILE A 186 4.08 -10.56 -13.41
CA ILE A 186 3.23 -10.52 -12.21
C ILE A 186 2.53 -11.88 -12.04
N ILE A 187 1.88 -12.40 -13.08
CA ILE A 187 1.19 -13.70 -13.04
C ILE A 187 2.18 -14.85 -12.81
N ASP A 188 3.28 -14.90 -13.56
CA ASP A 188 4.27 -15.97 -13.50
C ASP A 188 4.93 -16.10 -12.11
N ASN A 189 4.98 -15.00 -11.34
CA ASN A 189 5.51 -14.98 -9.98
C ASN A 189 4.40 -15.09 -8.90
N GLY A 190 3.21 -15.54 -9.29
CA GLY A 190 2.05 -15.77 -8.41
C GLY A 190 1.45 -14.48 -7.85
N GLY A 191 1.54 -13.38 -8.59
CA GLY A 191 0.76 -12.17 -8.38
C GLY A 191 -0.58 -12.22 -9.13
N THR A 192 -1.29 -11.09 -9.16
CA THR A 192 -2.69 -11.07 -9.62
C THR A 192 -3.01 -9.82 -10.43
N LEU A 193 -3.76 -9.98 -11.52
CA LEU A 193 -4.39 -8.89 -12.26
C LEU A 193 -5.89 -8.85 -11.92
N VAL A 194 -6.42 -7.65 -11.67
CA VAL A 194 -7.82 -7.46 -11.23
C VAL A 194 -8.51 -6.41 -12.08
N SER A 195 -9.75 -6.65 -12.49
CA SER A 195 -10.57 -5.64 -13.16
C SER A 195 -12.03 -5.69 -12.71
N GLU A 196 -12.65 -4.52 -12.55
CA GLU A 196 -14.10 -4.40 -12.37
C GLU A 196 -14.88 -4.32 -13.69
N PHE A 197 -14.18 -4.31 -14.83
CA PHE A 197 -14.78 -4.12 -16.14
C PHE A 197 -14.99 -5.45 -16.84
N PRO A 198 -16.02 -5.57 -17.71
CA PRO A 198 -16.17 -6.71 -18.60
C PRO A 198 -14.90 -7.01 -19.38
N LEU A 199 -14.68 -8.28 -19.71
CA LEU A 199 -13.40 -8.84 -20.17
C LEU A 199 -12.73 -8.04 -21.30
N ILE A 200 -13.53 -7.51 -22.23
CA ILE A 200 -13.10 -6.91 -23.50
C ILE A 200 -13.14 -5.37 -23.44
N THR A 201 -13.41 -4.79 -22.27
CA THR A 201 -13.57 -3.34 -22.12
C THR A 201 -12.28 -2.60 -22.47
N PRO A 202 -12.31 -1.62 -23.40
CA PRO A 202 -11.12 -0.88 -23.78
C PRO A 202 -10.68 0.12 -22.69
N PRO A 203 -9.41 0.56 -22.69
CA PRO A 203 -8.91 1.56 -21.76
C PRO A 203 -9.45 2.95 -22.08
N LEU A 204 -10.50 3.38 -21.38
CA LEU A 204 -11.07 4.73 -21.50
C LEU A 204 -10.58 5.65 -20.37
N PRO A 205 -10.31 6.95 -20.65
CA PRO A 205 -9.86 7.90 -19.63
C PRO A 205 -10.71 7.95 -18.35
N ALA A 206 -12.03 7.80 -18.48
CA ALA A 206 -12.96 7.83 -17.35
C ALA A 206 -12.86 6.60 -16.43
N HIS A 207 -12.29 5.49 -16.90
CA HIS A 207 -12.15 4.27 -16.10
C HIS A 207 -11.00 4.35 -15.09
N PHE A 208 -9.92 5.10 -15.39
CA PHE A 208 -8.77 5.14 -14.48
C PHE A 208 -9.07 5.78 -13.12
N PRO A 209 -9.79 6.92 -13.02
CA PRO A 209 -10.21 7.45 -11.73
C PRO A 209 -11.13 6.48 -10.96
N ARG A 210 -12.06 5.82 -11.65
CA ARG A 210 -12.98 4.84 -11.06
C ARG A 210 -12.22 3.65 -10.47
N ARG A 211 -11.27 3.10 -11.22
CA ARG A 211 -10.39 2.00 -10.80
C ARG A 211 -9.62 2.31 -9.52
N ASN A 212 -9.16 3.55 -9.34
CA ASN A 212 -8.28 3.92 -8.23
C ASN A 212 -8.88 3.63 -6.83
N ARG A 213 -10.20 3.67 -6.68
CA ARG A 213 -10.88 3.31 -5.42
C ARG A 213 -10.67 1.84 -5.02
N ILE A 214 -10.42 0.96 -6.00
CA ILE A 214 -10.15 -0.47 -5.77
C ILE A 214 -8.71 -0.64 -5.30
N ILE A 215 -7.76 0.14 -5.84
CA ILE A 215 -6.36 0.14 -5.39
C ILE A 215 -6.29 0.49 -3.91
N SER A 216 -6.90 1.61 -3.50
CA SER A 216 -6.95 2.00 -2.09
C SER A 216 -7.87 1.08 -1.27
N GLY A 217 -8.98 0.62 -1.84
CA GLY A 217 -9.95 -0.24 -1.17
C GLY A 217 -9.41 -1.63 -0.81
N LEU A 218 -8.49 -2.17 -1.61
CA LEU A 218 -7.78 -3.40 -1.31
C LEU A 218 -6.62 -3.21 -0.32
N SER A 219 -6.14 -1.98 -0.11
CA SER A 219 -4.92 -1.72 0.65
C SER A 219 -5.17 -1.26 2.09
N LEU A 220 -4.23 -1.52 2.99
CA LEU A 220 -4.24 -0.98 4.36
C LEU A 220 -3.94 0.52 4.35
N GLY A 221 -3.07 0.96 3.44
CA GLY A 221 -2.71 2.35 3.24
C GLY A 221 -2.16 2.60 1.85
N VAL A 222 -1.85 3.85 1.57
CA VAL A 222 -1.34 4.33 0.28
C VAL A 222 -0.04 5.09 0.47
N LEU A 223 1.01 4.64 -0.20
CA LEU A 223 2.30 5.32 -0.29
C LEU A 223 2.40 6.13 -1.58
N VAL A 224 2.58 7.44 -1.43
CA VAL A 224 2.82 8.38 -2.53
C VAL A 224 4.32 8.66 -2.65
N ILE A 225 4.93 8.13 -3.71
CA ILE A 225 6.37 8.30 -3.96
C ILE A 225 6.67 9.66 -4.59
N GLU A 226 5.92 10.03 -5.62
CA GLU A 226 6.13 11.26 -6.39
C GLU A 226 4.82 11.67 -7.06
N ALA A 227 4.39 12.93 -6.93
CA ALA A 227 3.21 13.45 -7.61
C ALA A 227 3.27 14.98 -7.69
N ALA A 228 2.87 15.53 -8.84
CA ALA A 228 2.53 16.96 -8.93
C ALA A 228 1.18 17.25 -8.24
N LEU A 229 0.93 18.50 -7.84
CA LEU A 229 -0.32 18.92 -7.17
C LEU A 229 -1.60 18.62 -7.94
N ARG A 230 -1.54 18.53 -9.27
CA ARG A 230 -2.68 18.18 -10.14
C ARG A 230 -2.57 16.79 -10.76
N SER A 231 -1.82 15.89 -10.12
CA SER A 231 -1.63 14.53 -10.60
C SER A 231 -2.89 13.67 -10.42
N GLY A 232 -3.17 12.81 -11.39
CA GLY A 232 -4.23 11.79 -11.28
C GLY A 232 -4.00 10.81 -10.12
N SER A 233 -2.77 10.66 -9.64
CA SER A 233 -2.45 9.81 -8.48
C SER A 233 -3.07 10.34 -7.18
N LEU A 234 -3.29 11.67 -7.07
CA LEU A 234 -3.96 12.26 -5.90
C LEU A 234 -5.45 11.90 -5.83
N VAL A 235 -6.05 11.44 -6.94
CA VAL A 235 -7.40 10.86 -6.92
C VAL A 235 -7.43 9.60 -6.05
N THR A 236 -6.41 8.74 -6.16
CA THR A 236 -6.29 7.55 -5.31
C THR A 236 -6.14 7.93 -3.84
N VAL A 237 -5.41 9.00 -3.54
CA VAL A 237 -5.25 9.51 -2.17
C VAL A 237 -6.58 10.00 -1.62
N ARG A 238 -7.37 10.72 -2.41
CA ARG A 238 -8.72 11.13 -1.99
C ARG A 238 -9.60 9.91 -1.69
N CYS A 239 -9.62 8.91 -2.57
CA CYS A 239 -10.34 7.67 -2.31
C CYS A 239 -9.85 6.98 -1.02
N ALA A 240 -8.54 6.95 -0.78
CA ALA A 240 -7.96 6.37 0.42
C ALA A 240 -8.45 7.06 1.70
N LEU A 241 -8.44 8.40 1.72
CA LEU A 241 -8.93 9.19 2.85
C LEU A 241 -10.43 8.98 3.09
N GLU A 242 -11.25 8.98 2.03
CA GLU A 242 -12.68 8.69 2.11
C GLU A 242 -12.97 7.28 2.64
N GLN A 243 -12.06 6.33 2.39
CA GLN A 243 -12.13 4.94 2.84
C GLN A 243 -11.48 4.70 4.22
N GLY A 244 -10.99 5.76 4.89
CA GLY A 244 -10.29 5.64 6.17
C GLY A 244 -8.98 4.85 6.09
N ARG A 245 -8.23 5.00 4.99
CA ARG A 245 -6.91 4.38 4.80
C ARG A 245 -5.80 5.36 5.14
N ASP A 246 -4.72 4.83 5.70
CA ASP A 246 -3.52 5.62 5.96
C ASP A 246 -2.91 6.14 4.66
N VAL A 247 -2.38 7.36 4.71
CA VAL A 247 -1.67 7.97 3.59
C VAL A 247 -0.25 8.29 4.04
N PHE A 248 0.71 7.65 3.38
CA PHE A 248 2.13 7.88 3.54
C PHE A 248 2.66 8.69 2.35
N ALA A 249 3.53 9.65 2.62
CA ALA A 249 4.10 10.49 1.58
C ALA A 249 5.62 10.57 1.74
N LEU A 250 6.34 10.29 0.65
CA LEU A 250 7.80 10.40 0.61
C LEU A 250 8.20 11.87 0.44
N PRO A 251 8.87 12.50 1.44
CA PRO A 251 9.38 13.85 1.28
C PRO A 251 10.47 13.88 0.21
N GLY A 252 10.52 14.94 -0.60
CA GLY A 252 11.59 15.14 -1.58
C GLY A 252 12.13 16.56 -1.63
N PRO A 253 13.03 16.86 -2.58
CA PRO A 253 13.65 18.18 -2.70
C PRO A 253 12.62 19.29 -2.95
N ILE A 254 12.77 20.42 -2.23
CA ILE A 254 11.95 21.62 -2.47
C ILE A 254 12.26 22.17 -3.87
N GLY A 255 11.22 22.56 -4.61
CA GLY A 255 11.32 23.06 -5.99
C GLY A 255 11.27 21.97 -7.07
N ASN A 256 11.24 20.68 -6.69
CA ASN A 256 10.94 19.60 -7.61
C ASN A 256 9.42 19.45 -7.77
N PRO A 257 8.85 19.55 -9.00
CA PRO A 257 7.42 19.36 -9.25
C PRO A 257 6.88 18.01 -8.76
N GLY A 258 7.71 16.97 -8.76
CA GLY A 258 7.34 15.64 -8.26
C GLY A 258 7.16 15.56 -6.74
N SER A 259 7.72 16.51 -5.99
CA SER A 259 7.62 16.55 -4.53
C SER A 259 6.49 17.44 -4.02
N GLU A 260 5.88 18.27 -4.87
CA GLU A 260 4.82 19.20 -4.47
C GLU A 260 3.58 18.48 -3.91
N GLY A 261 3.16 17.38 -4.53
CA GLY A 261 2.05 16.54 -4.07
C GLY A 261 2.35 15.91 -2.71
N PRO A 262 3.44 15.14 -2.55
CA PRO A 262 3.86 14.63 -1.25
C PRO A 262 3.98 15.72 -0.16
N HIS A 263 4.60 16.86 -0.45
CA HIS A 263 4.71 17.96 0.50
C HIS A 263 3.35 18.54 0.90
N TRP A 264 2.44 18.70 -0.06
CA TRP A 264 1.08 19.15 0.23
C TRP A 264 0.34 18.14 1.08
N LEU A 265 0.44 16.84 0.78
CA LEU A 265 -0.16 15.77 1.58
C LEU A 265 0.35 15.75 3.01
N ILE A 266 1.65 15.90 3.22
CA ILE A 266 2.24 15.99 4.57
C ILE A 266 1.65 17.19 5.32
N LYS A 267 1.48 18.33 4.67
CA LYS A 267 0.79 19.50 5.27
C LYS A 267 -0.68 19.26 5.57
N GLN A 268 -1.34 18.30 4.90
CA GLN A 268 -2.71 17.88 5.19
C GLN A 268 -2.79 16.77 6.25
N GLY A 269 -1.66 16.32 6.80
CA GLY A 269 -1.63 15.28 7.84
C GLY A 269 -1.29 13.87 7.34
N ALA A 270 -0.86 13.71 6.09
CA ALA A 270 -0.26 12.44 5.66
C ALA A 270 1.03 12.16 6.44
N VAL A 271 1.30 10.89 6.73
CA VAL A 271 2.48 10.46 7.49
C VAL A 271 3.73 10.63 6.60
N PRO A 272 4.70 11.46 6.99
CA PRO A 272 5.95 11.57 6.26
C PRO A 272 6.78 10.30 6.48
N VAL A 273 7.25 9.70 5.39
CA VAL A 273 8.09 8.48 5.46
C VAL A 273 9.40 8.69 4.74
N THR A 274 10.49 8.38 5.40
CA THR A 274 11.86 8.48 4.88
C THR A 274 12.51 7.11 4.70
N SER A 275 11.95 6.09 5.36
CA SER A 275 12.35 4.69 5.25
C SER A 275 11.11 3.77 5.13
N PRO A 276 11.26 2.57 4.54
CA PRO A 276 10.21 1.56 4.56
C PRO A 276 9.81 1.12 5.98
N GLU A 277 10.75 1.18 6.92
CA GLU A 277 10.56 0.85 8.33
C GLU A 277 9.51 1.75 8.97
N ASP A 278 9.47 3.04 8.62
CA ASP A 278 8.50 4.01 9.15
C ASP A 278 7.04 3.55 8.95
N ILE A 279 6.75 2.90 7.81
CA ILE A 279 5.40 2.37 7.49
C ILE A 279 5.09 1.15 8.37
N VAL A 280 6.07 0.26 8.54
CA VAL A 280 5.89 -0.96 9.32
C VAL A 280 5.71 -0.62 10.81
N GLU A 281 6.54 0.27 11.34
CA GLU A 281 6.44 0.76 12.71
C GLU A 281 5.11 1.46 12.96
N TYR A 282 4.65 2.29 12.03
CA TYR A 282 3.35 2.95 12.12
C TYR A 282 2.21 1.93 12.28
N TRP A 283 2.14 0.92 11.40
CA TRP A 283 1.09 -0.10 11.49
C TRP A 283 1.23 -1.03 12.70
N GLN A 284 2.46 -1.32 13.15
CA GLN A 284 2.66 -2.10 14.38
C GLN A 284 2.16 -1.34 15.60
N ASN A 285 2.44 -0.04 15.70
CA ASN A 285 2.02 0.79 16.82
C ASN A 285 0.49 1.01 16.83
N GLU A 286 -0.13 1.17 15.65
CA GLU A 286 -1.59 1.25 15.49
C GLU A 286 -2.32 -0.06 15.86
N LEU A 287 -1.65 -1.21 15.81
CA LEU A 287 -2.22 -2.48 16.26
C LEU A 287 -1.90 -2.78 17.73
N ALA A 288 -0.79 -2.24 18.24
CA ALA A 288 -0.34 -2.44 19.61
C ALA A 288 -1.25 -1.74 20.66
N TRP A 289 -1.88 -0.62 20.32
CA TRP A 289 -2.81 0.07 21.24
C TRP A 289 -4.17 -0.65 21.40
N LEU A 290 -4.53 -1.55 20.48
CA LEU A 290 -5.73 -2.40 20.59
C LEU A 290 -5.47 -3.69 21.39
N THR A 291 -4.22 -4.09 21.56
CA THR A 291 -3.83 -5.29 22.34
C THR A 291 -3.68 -5.05 23.84
N ASP A 292 -4.07 -3.88 24.36
CA ASP A 292 -4.04 -3.61 25.81
C ASP A 292 -5.37 -4.00 26.50
N THR A 293 -5.89 -5.18 26.14
CA THR A 293 -6.88 -5.89 26.96
C THR A 293 -6.34 -7.29 27.27
N SER A 294 -5.76 -7.41 28.49
CA SER A 294 -5.35 -8.65 29.19
C SER A 294 -4.46 -9.59 28.37
N ASP A 295 -3.16 -9.72 28.63
CA ASP A 295 -2.52 -10.04 29.90
C ASP A 295 -1.01 -10.04 29.67
N SER A 296 -0.27 -9.82 30.75
CA SER A 296 1.19 -9.94 30.86
C SER A 296 1.82 -10.99 29.92
N ILE A 297 2.75 -10.58 29.07
CA ILE A 297 4.10 -11.16 28.97
C ILE A 297 5.02 -10.03 28.49
N ASN A 298 5.95 -9.65 29.36
CA ASN A 298 7.21 -9.01 28.99
C ASN A 298 7.85 -9.84 27.87
N ASN A 299 7.82 -9.35 26.63
CA ASN A 299 8.65 -9.86 25.55
C ASN A 299 9.50 -8.71 25.01
N CYS A 300 10.37 -8.21 25.87
CA CYS A 300 11.67 -7.73 25.44
C CYS A 300 12.40 -8.99 24.94
N ALA A 301 12.36 -9.23 23.63
CA ALA A 301 13.09 -10.34 23.05
C ALA A 301 14.59 -10.09 23.25
N ASP A 302 15.21 -10.97 24.04
CA ASP A 302 16.65 -11.11 24.19
C ASP A 302 17.32 -11.27 22.81
N GLN A 303 17.76 -10.17 22.23
CA GLN A 303 19.07 -10.18 21.60
C GLN A 303 20.08 -10.26 22.75
N PRO A 304 21.20 -11.00 22.63
CA PRO A 304 22.25 -10.92 23.64
C PRO A 304 22.68 -9.46 23.70
N SER A 305 22.21 -8.74 24.72
CA SER A 305 22.61 -7.37 24.95
C SER A 305 24.11 -7.46 25.20
N VAL A 306 24.91 -6.98 24.26
CA VAL A 306 26.26 -6.52 24.62
C VAL A 306 25.99 -5.48 25.70
N ALA A 307 26.25 -5.85 26.96
CA ALA A 307 25.97 -5.00 28.11
C ALA A 307 26.57 -3.62 27.80
N LEU A 308 25.72 -2.60 27.74
CA LEU A 308 26.15 -1.25 27.38
C LEU A 308 27.26 -0.83 28.36
N PRO A 309 28.51 -0.65 27.90
CA PRO A 309 29.57 -0.20 28.78
C PRO A 309 29.27 1.23 29.22
N PHE A 310 29.44 1.54 30.51
CA PHE A 310 29.39 2.91 31.06
C PHE A 310 28.17 3.75 30.61
N PRO A 311 26.93 3.30 30.89
CA PRO A 311 25.71 4.02 30.49
C PRO A 311 25.67 5.45 31.04
N GLU A 312 26.15 5.66 32.27
CA GLU A 312 26.20 6.98 32.91
C GLU A 312 27.17 7.93 32.20
N LEU A 313 28.27 7.43 31.62
CA LEU A 313 29.20 8.24 30.85
C LEU A 313 28.62 8.61 29.48
N LEU A 314 27.97 7.66 28.81
CA LEU A 314 27.31 7.89 27.53
C LEU A 314 26.22 8.99 27.62
N ALA A 315 25.56 9.13 28.77
CA ALA A 315 24.57 10.18 29.03
C ALA A 315 25.14 11.61 28.91
N ASN A 316 26.47 11.75 29.00
CA ASN A 316 27.18 13.03 28.99
C ASN A 316 27.73 13.40 27.62
N VAL A 317 27.69 12.48 26.64
CA VAL A 317 28.06 12.74 25.24
C VAL A 317 26.83 13.16 24.43
N GLY A 318 26.90 14.34 23.82
CA GLY A 318 25.81 14.90 23.03
C GLY A 318 25.75 14.38 21.58
N ASP A 319 24.67 14.76 20.89
CA ASP A 319 24.56 14.59 19.43
C ASP A 319 25.47 15.63 18.68
N GLU A 320 26.03 16.61 19.41
CA GLU A 320 27.07 17.55 18.97
C GLU A 320 28.44 17.23 19.59
N VAL A 321 29.52 17.77 19.00
CA VAL A 321 30.90 17.54 19.45
C VAL A 321 31.07 17.95 20.91
N THR A 322 31.35 16.97 21.77
CA THR A 322 31.56 17.18 23.20
C THR A 322 33.03 16.94 23.55
N PRO A 323 33.78 17.97 24.00
CA PRO A 323 35.16 17.82 24.46
C PRO A 323 35.29 16.87 25.66
N VAL A 324 36.42 16.18 25.78
CA VAL A 324 36.63 15.12 26.78
C VAL A 324 36.64 15.63 28.23
N ASP A 325 37.17 16.83 28.46
CA ASP A 325 37.15 17.55 29.73
C ASP A 325 35.71 17.86 30.18
N VAL A 326 34.85 18.26 29.25
CA VAL A 326 33.42 18.51 29.51
C VAL A 326 32.67 17.21 29.84
N VAL A 327 33.01 16.09 29.16
CA VAL A 327 32.42 14.78 29.50
C VAL A 327 32.86 14.35 30.90
N ALA A 328 34.15 14.51 31.23
CA ALA A 328 34.71 14.14 32.53
C ALA A 328 34.10 14.95 33.68
N GLU A 329 33.96 16.28 33.49
CA GLU A 329 33.33 17.19 34.44
C GLU A 329 31.87 16.77 34.73
N ARG A 330 31.08 16.54 33.67
CA ARG A 330 29.67 16.14 33.79
C ARG A 330 29.48 14.76 34.41
N ALA A 331 30.42 13.86 34.17
CA ALA A 331 30.40 12.51 34.74
C ALA A 331 30.93 12.45 36.18
N GLY A 332 31.52 13.54 36.70
CA GLY A 332 32.15 13.56 38.01
C GLY A 332 33.38 12.65 38.09
N GLN A 333 34.07 12.41 36.96
CA GLN A 333 35.21 11.50 36.86
C GLN A 333 36.48 12.25 36.43
N SER A 334 37.64 11.65 36.67
CA SER A 334 38.90 12.21 36.15
C SER A 334 39.00 11.98 34.64
N VAL A 335 39.69 12.90 33.94
CA VAL A 335 39.93 12.80 32.49
C VAL A 335 40.58 11.46 32.09
N PRO A 336 41.59 10.92 32.81
CA PRO A 336 42.17 9.62 32.47
C PRO A 336 41.18 8.45 32.51
N VAL A 337 40.27 8.44 33.49
CA VAL A 337 39.22 7.40 33.62
C VAL A 337 38.20 7.56 32.51
N THR A 338 37.80 8.79 32.22
CA THR A 338 36.84 9.13 31.16
C THR A 338 37.35 8.70 29.78
N VAL A 339 38.62 8.96 29.46
CA VAL A 339 39.23 8.58 28.17
C VAL A 339 39.21 7.05 27.98
N ALA A 340 39.52 6.27 29.01
CA ALA A 340 39.51 4.81 28.94
C ALA A 340 38.10 4.27 28.66
N GLN A 341 37.09 4.82 29.33
CA GLN A 341 35.69 4.42 29.16
C GLN A 341 35.10 4.87 27.80
N LEU A 342 35.50 6.06 27.30
CA LEU A 342 35.10 6.54 25.96
C LEU A 342 35.71 5.68 24.86
N LEU A 343 36.93 5.18 25.02
CA LEU A 343 37.54 4.26 24.06
C LEU A 343 36.73 2.96 23.93
N GLU A 344 36.27 2.40 25.05
CA GLU A 344 35.42 1.20 25.04
C GLU A 344 34.07 1.47 24.36
N LEU A 345 33.47 2.63 24.62
CA LEU A 345 32.23 3.06 23.96
C LEU A 345 32.41 3.30 22.45
N GLU A 346 33.56 3.81 22.03
CA GLU A 346 33.91 4.01 20.62
C GLU A 346 34.12 2.67 19.91
N LEU A 347 34.88 1.76 20.51
CA LEU A 347 35.09 0.39 19.99
C LEU A 347 33.78 -0.39 19.89
N ALA A 348 32.84 -0.15 20.82
CA ALA A 348 31.50 -0.72 20.79
C ALA A 348 30.53 0.04 19.84
N GLY A 349 30.97 1.11 19.18
CA GLY A 349 30.22 1.83 18.15
C GLY A 349 29.11 2.74 18.68
N TRP A 350 29.16 3.16 19.94
CA TRP A 350 28.17 4.06 20.56
C TRP A 350 28.50 5.53 20.36
N ILE A 351 29.79 5.85 20.22
CA ILE A 351 30.32 7.20 19.98
C ILE A 351 31.40 7.14 18.90
N ALA A 352 31.77 8.31 18.35
CA ALA A 352 32.93 8.46 17.47
C ALA A 352 33.82 9.60 17.93
N ALA A 353 35.14 9.41 17.86
CA ALA A 353 36.11 10.49 18.01
C ALA A 353 36.13 11.37 16.75
N VAL A 354 36.05 12.68 16.95
CA VAL A 354 36.11 13.70 15.90
C VAL A 354 37.07 14.82 16.32
N PRO A 355 37.57 15.66 15.40
CA PRO A 355 38.37 16.82 15.78
C PRO A 355 37.62 17.69 16.80
N GLY A 356 38.17 17.81 18.01
CA GLY A 356 37.59 18.60 19.10
C GLY A 356 36.77 17.81 20.14
N GLY A 357 36.56 16.50 19.99
CA GLY A 357 35.88 15.71 21.03
C GLY A 357 35.20 14.44 20.52
N TYR A 358 34.07 14.09 21.14
CA TYR A 358 33.29 12.90 20.82
C TYR A 358 31.85 13.27 20.44
N VAL A 359 31.26 12.50 19.52
CA VAL A 359 29.85 12.60 19.13
C VAL A 359 29.14 11.27 19.36
N ARG A 360 27.87 11.33 19.75
CA ARG A 360 27.05 10.14 19.96
C ARG A 360 26.46 9.62 18.66
N LEU A 361 26.58 8.31 18.43
CA LEU A 361 26.07 7.64 17.22
C LEU A 361 24.77 6.87 17.46
N ARG A 362 24.50 6.43 18.69
CA ARG A 362 23.34 5.61 19.05
C ARG A 362 22.63 6.14 20.30
N ARG A 363 21.30 6.02 20.33
CA ARG A 363 20.49 6.35 21.51
C ARG A 363 20.20 5.08 22.31
N ALA A 364 20.47 5.12 23.61
CA ALA A 364 20.02 4.09 24.54
C ALA A 364 18.74 4.58 25.24
N SER A 365 17.64 3.83 25.10
CA SER A 365 16.30 4.21 25.59
C SER A 365 16.17 4.28 27.13
N HIS A 366 17.15 3.76 27.88
CA HIS A 366 17.13 3.66 29.34
C HIS A 366 18.20 4.49 30.06
N VAL A 367 18.92 5.37 29.34
CA VAL A 367 20.01 6.17 29.92
C VAL A 367 19.54 7.61 30.16
N ARG A 368 19.36 7.98 31.43
CA ARG A 368 19.03 9.36 31.86
C ARG A 368 20.19 9.96 32.64
N ARG A 369 20.42 11.27 32.51
CA ARG A 369 21.37 12.01 33.36
C ARG A 369 20.86 11.96 34.80
N THR A 370 21.62 11.32 35.69
CA THR A 370 21.29 11.20 37.12
C THR A 370 21.78 12.38 37.95
N HIS A 371 22.74 13.16 37.44
CA HIS A 371 23.29 14.34 38.12
C HIS A 371 23.31 15.55 37.18
N VAL A 372 22.25 16.35 37.20
CA VAL A 372 22.27 17.70 36.64
C VAL A 372 22.53 18.64 37.82
N PHE A 373 23.78 19.07 38.00
CA PHE A 373 24.06 20.22 38.85
C PHE A 373 23.51 21.46 38.12
N VAL A 374 22.54 22.14 38.76
CA VAL A 374 21.95 23.41 38.29
C VAL A 374 22.97 24.52 38.37
#